data_AF-A0A1J5X3E2-F1
#
_entry.id   AF-A0A1J5X3E2-F1
#
_cell.length_a   1.000
_cell.length_b   1.000
_cell.length_c   1.000
_cell.angle_alpha   90.00
_cell.angle_beta   90.00
_cell.angle_gamma   90.00
#
_symmetry.space_group_name_H-M   'P 1'
#
loop_
_entity.id
_entity.type
_entity.pdbx_description
1 polymer ?
#
loop_
_entity_poly.entity_id
_entity_poly.type
_entity_poly.pdbx_seq_one_letter_code
_entity_poly.pdbx_strand_id
1 'polypeptide(L)'
;AEFDVLAEEEKYADAISPQDQTFCVGIVKNMELRGYAVGILPKMKIHEDGNVENLSLFAREKEYVCEILAQDQPFCIRRVKTMKLKDYAVSILPKLLVHED
;
A
#
# COMPACT_ATOMS: atom_id res chain seq x y z
N ALA A 1 -12.29 0.72 12.53
CA ALA A 1 -11.41 -0.46 12.56
C ALA A 1 -9.97 -0.01 12.31
N GLU A 2 -9.02 -0.65 12.98
CA GLU A 2 -7.58 -0.45 12.78
C GLU A 2 -7.02 -1.71 12.10
N PHE A 3 -6.12 -1.53 11.14
CA PHE A 3 -5.53 -2.61 10.35
C PHE A 3 -4.04 -2.34 10.14
N ASP A 4 -3.19 -3.04 10.90
CA ASP A 4 -1.75 -2.84 10.87
C ASP A 4 -1.05 -4.10 10.39
N VAL A 5 -0.17 -3.94 9.39
CA VAL A 5 0.62 -5.03 8.83
C VAL A 5 2.10 -4.66 8.83
N LEU A 6 2.90 -5.54 9.40
CA LEU A 6 4.35 -5.47 9.40
C LEU A 6 4.91 -6.72 8.74
N ALA A 7 5.79 -6.54 7.76
CA ALA A 7 6.59 -7.61 7.21
C ALA A 7 8.07 -7.17 7.21
N GLU A 8 8.89 -7.86 8.00
CA GLU A 8 10.33 -7.60 8.08
C GLU A 8 11.14 -8.41 7.05
N GLU A 9 10.56 -9.50 6.54
CA GLU A 9 11.16 -10.33 5.49
C GLU A 9 10.27 -10.34 4.25
N GLU A 10 10.89 -10.27 3.08
CA GLU A 10 10.24 -10.23 1.76
C GLU A 10 9.32 -11.42 1.50
N LYS A 11 9.71 -12.62 1.96
CA LYS A 11 8.97 -13.87 1.75
C LYS A 11 7.51 -13.82 2.24
N TYR A 12 7.19 -12.96 3.21
CA TYR A 12 5.83 -12.79 3.72
C TYR A 12 4.99 -11.85 2.84
N ALA A 13 5.62 -10.87 2.19
CA ALA A 13 4.97 -10.10 1.14
C ALA A 13 4.75 -10.97 -0.11
N ASP A 14 5.70 -11.87 -0.40
CA ASP A 14 5.62 -12.82 -1.51
C ASP A 14 4.51 -13.86 -1.39
N ALA A 15 4.19 -14.29 -0.16
CA ALA A 15 3.06 -15.18 0.08
C ALA A 15 1.70 -14.55 -0.30
N ILE A 16 1.65 -13.22 -0.39
CA ILE A 16 0.51 -12.40 -0.84
C ILE A 16 0.72 -11.96 -2.31
N SER A 17 1.76 -12.50 -2.98
CA SER A 17 2.30 -12.10 -4.29
C SER A 17 2.16 -13.12 -5.44
N PRO A 18 1.14 -14.00 -5.54
CA PRO A 18 0.75 -14.42 -6.89
C PRO A 18 0.40 -13.14 -7.68
N GLN A 19 1.12 -12.89 -8.78
CA GLN A 19 1.12 -11.62 -9.53
C GLN A 19 -0.27 -11.10 -9.97
N ASP A 20 -1.31 -11.93 -9.87
CA ASP A 20 -2.68 -11.62 -10.31
C ASP A 20 -3.70 -11.45 -9.16
N GLN A 21 -3.30 -11.63 -7.90
CA GLN A 21 -4.25 -11.57 -6.79
C GLN A 21 -4.35 -10.17 -6.20
N THR A 22 -5.46 -9.49 -6.51
CA THR A 22 -5.87 -8.29 -5.78
C THR A 22 -6.68 -8.70 -4.56
N PHE A 23 -6.54 -7.96 -3.45
CA PHE A 23 -7.36 -8.18 -2.26
C PHE A 23 -8.25 -6.96 -1.98
N CYS A 24 -9.47 -7.23 -1.53
CA CYS A 24 -10.48 -6.22 -1.28
C CYS A 24 -10.42 -5.72 0.17
N VAL A 25 -10.35 -4.40 0.34
CA VAL A 25 -10.40 -3.73 1.64
C VAL A 25 -11.79 -3.15 1.85
N GLY A 26 -12.41 -3.48 2.97
CA GLY A 26 -13.71 -2.92 3.38
C GLY A 26 -13.58 -1.51 3.98
N ILE A 27 -14.34 -1.24 5.03
CA ILE A 27 -14.29 0.03 5.78
C ILE A 27 -13.19 -0.04 6.83
N VAL A 28 -12.17 0.81 6.71
CA VAL A 28 -11.03 0.88 7.62
C VAL A 28 -10.84 2.33 8.08
N LYS A 29 -10.66 2.52 9.39
CA LYS A 29 -10.41 3.85 9.95
C LYS A 29 -8.93 4.20 9.83
N ASN A 30 -8.07 3.32 10.32
CA ASN A 30 -6.63 3.47 10.24
C ASN A 30 -6.03 2.22 9.63
N MET A 31 -5.21 2.40 8.60
CA MET A 31 -4.44 1.35 7.96
C MET A 31 -2.96 1.72 8.01
N GLU A 32 -2.13 0.84 8.55
CA GLU A 32 -0.68 1.03 8.59
C GLU A 32 0.05 -0.14 7.93
N LEU A 33 0.91 0.16 6.94
CA LEU A 33 1.79 -0.80 6.30
C LEU A 33 3.25 -0.44 6.59
N ARG A 34 3.99 -1.39 7.14
CA ARG A 34 5.39 -1.22 7.53
C ARG A 34 6.29 -2.28 6.90
N GLY A 35 7.51 -1.87 6.52
CA GLY A 35 8.49 -2.80 5.95
C GLY A 35 8.07 -3.28 4.55
N TYR A 36 8.32 -4.56 4.26
CA TYR A 36 7.90 -5.22 3.01
C TYR A 36 6.38 -5.22 2.82
N ALA A 37 5.58 -4.97 3.87
CA ALA A 37 4.13 -4.84 3.72
C ALA A 37 3.75 -3.63 2.85
N VAL A 38 4.63 -2.63 2.69
CA VAL A 38 4.39 -1.52 1.77
C VAL A 38 4.25 -2.02 0.33
N GLY A 39 4.97 -3.09 -0.05
CA GLY A 39 4.91 -3.71 -1.38
C GLY A 39 3.55 -4.26 -1.78
N ILE A 40 2.63 -4.49 -0.84
CA ILE A 40 1.27 -4.96 -1.15
C ILE A 40 0.37 -3.83 -1.66
N LEU A 41 0.78 -2.57 -1.50
CA LEU A 41 -0.03 -1.40 -1.78
C LEU A 41 -0.60 -1.37 -3.21
N PRO A 42 0.18 -1.67 -4.28
CA PRO A 42 -0.36 -1.67 -5.64
C PRO A 42 -1.39 -2.79 -5.91
N LYS A 43 -1.44 -3.82 -5.06
CA LYS A 43 -2.34 -4.98 -5.16
C LYS A 43 -3.65 -4.77 -4.38
N MET A 44 -3.74 -3.69 -3.63
CA MET A 44 -4.89 -3.38 -2.80
C MET A 44 -6.00 -2.74 -3.64
N LYS A 45 -7.23 -3.25 -3.50
CA LYS A 45 -8.44 -2.60 -4.03
C LYS A 45 -9.40 -2.30 -2.89
N ILE A 46 -9.85 -1.06 -2.76
CA ILE A 46 -10.90 -0.72 -1.79
C ILE A 46 -12.25 -1.09 -2.40
N HIS A 47 -13.09 -1.80 -1.64
CA HIS A 47 -14.42 -2.24 -2.03
C HIS A 47 -15.30 -1.03 -2.40
N GLU A 48 -16.34 -1.23 -3.22
CA GLU A 48 -17.27 -0.16 -3.64
C GLU A 48 -18.06 0.47 -2.48
N ASP A 49 -18.14 -0.22 -1.35
CA ASP A 49 -18.70 0.29 -0.08
C ASP A 49 -17.61 0.55 0.97
N GLY A 50 -16.34 0.35 0.61
CA GLY A 50 -15.18 0.52 1.47
C GLY A 50 -14.60 1.92 1.37
N ASN A 51 -13.88 2.31 2.42
CA ASN A 51 -13.07 3.52 2.50
C ASN A 51 -11.95 3.32 3.51
N VAL A 52 -10.87 4.08 3.35
CA VAL A 52 -9.76 4.14 4.32
C VAL A 52 -9.63 5.59 4.79
N GLU A 53 -9.90 5.88 6.06
CA GLU A 53 -9.77 7.27 6.53
C GLU A 53 -8.31 7.70 6.59
N ASN A 54 -7.43 6.88 7.18
CA ASN A 54 -6.01 7.16 7.30
C ASN A 54 -5.18 5.98 6.80
N LEU A 55 -4.37 6.19 5.77
CA LEU A 55 -3.37 5.23 5.29
C LEU A 55 -1.97 5.72 5.64
N SER A 56 -1.21 4.94 6.39
CA SER A 56 0.17 5.25 6.78
C SER A 56 1.13 4.21 6.22
N LEU A 57 2.16 4.66 5.50
CA LEU A 57 3.20 3.81 4.93
C LEU A 57 4.55 4.19 5.54
N PHE A 58 5.25 3.18 6.07
CA PHE A 58 6.53 3.33 6.71
C PHE A 58 7.55 2.36 6.11
N ALA A 59 8.51 2.89 5.36
CA ALA A 59 9.58 2.10 4.74
C ALA A 59 10.95 2.66 5.14
N ARG A 60 11.56 2.08 6.17
CA ARG A 60 12.86 2.55 6.70
C ARG A 60 14.04 2.27 5.77
N GLU A 61 13.87 1.34 4.83
CA GLU A 61 14.88 0.83 3.90
C GLU A 61 14.35 0.89 2.46
N LYS A 62 15.24 1.05 1.48
CA LYS A 62 14.88 1.21 0.06
C LYS A 62 14.29 -0.08 -0.52
N GLU A 63 14.75 -1.21 -0.01
CA GLU A 63 14.36 -2.56 -0.37
C GLU A 63 12.85 -2.77 -0.22
N TYR A 64 12.22 -2.11 0.76
CA TYR A 64 10.78 -2.23 1.01
C TYR A 64 9.88 -1.61 -0.06
N VAL A 65 10.43 -0.73 -0.90
CA VAL A 65 9.70 -0.05 -1.98
C VAL A 65 10.24 -0.42 -3.36
N CYS A 66 11.29 -1.24 -3.46
CA CYS A 66 11.98 -1.50 -4.71
C CYS A 66 11.04 -2.10 -5.77
N GLU A 67 10.15 -3.00 -5.37
CA GLU A 67 9.15 -3.61 -6.24
C GLU A 67 8.18 -2.58 -6.82
N ILE A 68 7.67 -1.67 -5.98
CA ILE A 68 6.73 -0.62 -6.40
C ILE A 68 7.41 0.31 -7.41
N LEU A 69 8.67 0.65 -7.16
CA LEU A 69 9.44 1.53 -8.04
C LEU A 69 9.81 0.85 -9.37
N ALA A 70 10.01 -0.47 -9.35
CA ALA A 70 10.30 -1.29 -10.52
C ALA A 70 9.08 -1.54 -11.42
N GLN A 71 7.85 -1.33 -10.93
CA GLN A 71 6.65 -1.42 -11.77
C GLN A 71 6.67 -0.34 -12.86
N ASP A 72 6.47 -0.73 -14.11
CA ASP A 72 6.44 0.22 -15.23
C ASP A 72 5.25 1.18 -15.15
N GLN A 73 4.10 0.67 -14.74
CA GLN A 73 2.86 1.43 -14.68
C GLN A 73 2.62 2.00 -13.29
N PRO A 74 2.12 3.24 -13.19
CA PRO A 74 1.66 3.78 -11.92
C PRO A 74 0.38 3.03 -11.48
N PHE A 75 0.10 3.04 -10.18
CA PHE A 75 -1.06 2.39 -9.58
C PHE A 75 -2.03 3.41 -8.99
N CYS A 76 -3.31 3.05 -8.91
CA CYS A 76 -4.37 3.94 -8.43
C CYS A 76 -4.82 3.55 -7.03
N ILE A 77 -4.89 4.53 -6.14
CA ILE A 77 -5.53 4.40 -4.84
C ILE A 77 -6.70 5.38 -4.79
N ARG A 78 -7.89 4.87 -4.46
CA ARG A 78 -9.12 5.65 -4.35
C ARG A 78 -9.66 5.57 -2.93
N ARG A 79 -10.58 6.47 -2.56
CA ARG A 79 -11.33 6.40 -1.28
C ARG A 79 -10.42 6.36 -0.04
N VAL A 80 -9.24 6.96 -0.15
CA VAL A 80 -8.34 7.25 0.96
C VAL A 80 -8.49 8.72 1.31
N LYS A 81 -8.91 9.04 2.55
CA LYS A 81 -9.11 10.44 2.97
C LYS A 81 -7.79 11.14 3.31
N THR A 82 -6.86 10.43 3.93
CA THR A 82 -5.55 10.99 4.29
C THR A 82 -4.48 9.92 4.13
N MET A 83 -3.36 10.30 3.51
CA MET A 83 -2.20 9.44 3.32
C MET A 83 -0.97 10.05 4.01
N LYS A 84 -0.24 9.23 4.78
CA LYS A 84 1.03 9.59 5.42
C LYS A 84 2.11 8.68 4.89
N LEU A 85 3.17 9.29 4.34
CA LEU A 85 4.35 8.59 3.86
C LEU A 85 5.54 8.98 4.73
N LYS A 86 6.33 8.01 5.16
CA LYS A 86 7.54 8.22 5.96
C LYS A 86 8.72 7.48 5.36
N ASP A 87 9.92 8.06 5.50
CA ASP A 87 11.19 7.52 5.00
C ASP A 87 11.13 7.21 3.49
N TYR A 88 11.61 6.05 3.05
CA TYR A 88 11.61 5.65 1.64
C TYR A 88 10.21 5.46 1.05
N ALA A 89 9.14 5.43 1.87
CA ALA A 89 7.78 5.37 1.36
C ALA A 89 7.41 6.62 0.55
N VAL A 90 8.07 7.76 0.79
CA VAL A 90 7.89 8.99 -0.01
C VAL A 90 8.28 8.77 -1.47
N SER A 91 9.21 7.85 -1.75
CA SER A 91 9.69 7.56 -3.10
C SER A 91 8.62 6.96 -4.01
N ILE A 92 7.50 6.45 -3.48
CA ILE A 92 6.42 5.89 -4.29
C ILE A 92 5.49 6.96 -4.88
N LEU A 93 5.58 8.21 -4.42
CA LEU A 93 4.71 9.30 -4.88
C LEU A 93 4.63 9.44 -6.41
N PRO A 94 5.74 9.35 -7.18
CA PRO A 94 5.68 9.44 -8.65
C PRO A 94 4.93 8.27 -9.31
N LYS A 95 4.75 7.15 -8.60
CA LYS A 95 4.01 5.96 -9.07
C LYS A 95 2.54 5.99 -8.64
N LEU A 96 2.15 6.94 -7.80
CA LEU A 96 0.80 7.01 -7.24
C LEU A 96 -0.11 7.91 -8.09
N LEU A 97 -1.22 7.34 -8.56
CA LEU A 97 -2.34 8.09 -9.12
C LEU A 97 -3.42 8.25 -8.05
N VAL A 98 -3.56 9.48 -7.57
CA VAL A 98 -4.69 9.87 -6.71
C VAL A 98 -5.77 10.47 -7.61
N HIS A 99 -6.92 9.83 -7.64
CA HIS A 99 -8.10 10.38 -8.30
C HIS A 99 -9.11 10.79 -7.23
N GLU A 100 -9.61 12.01 -7.32
CA GLU A 100 -10.81 12.42 -6.61
C GLU A 100 -12.00 11.85 -7.40
N ASP A 101 -12.62 10.79 -6.85
CA ASP A 101 -13.99 10.41 -7.23
C ASP A 101 -14.97 11.31 -6.44
#